data_AF-A0A4Q5SVS8-F1
#
_entry.id   AF-A0A4Q5SVS8-F1
#
_cell.length_a   1.000
_cell.length_b   1.000
_cell.length_c   1.000
_cell.angle_alpha   90.00
_cell.angle_beta   90.00
_cell.angle_gamma   90.00
#
_symmetry.space_group_name_H-M   'P 1'
#
loop_
_entity.id
_entity.type
_entity.pdbx_description
1 polymer ?
#
loop_
_entity_poly.entity_id
_entity_poly.type
_entity_poly.pdbx_seq_one_letter_code
_entity_poly.pdbx_strand_id
1 'polypeptide(L)'
;RATKASFKLGIEFVGWGREDQRYFHPFGGYGIGFDVVAPWQYWLRDHLAGDATPLDDYSMAWGAARLGRFARPNDDPRMVQSTFDYAYHFDASLFARFLRSYAEERGVIRTEGKVADVVRNGETGFIEKVVLSDGRRIAGDFFIDCSGFTSLLLGQALEVPYEDWRRWLPCDRAMAVACKSGAERPPFTRSTAREAGWQWRIPLQHRTGNGYVYCSEHITDDAAADALLGALEGEAIGEPRPLRFVTGRRRSFWTGNCLALGLAAGFMEPLESTSLHLVHSGITRFLALFPDRDCSPLAAAEYDRVTAEEYARIRDFLVLHYHANAREQGTLWRACRAMKIPDTLAWRLDHFRSHGRVVSQGPELFQNPSWIAVLIGQGIVPRDYDPLIDQRQLTEARARLATLRTAIAAAAEQMPRHEAWLDALTAR
;
A
#
# COMPACT_ATOMS: atom_id res chain seq x y z
N ARG A 1 10.69 3.03 18.54
CA ARG A 1 10.93 4.11 19.53
C ARG A 1 11.19 5.46 18.88
N ALA A 2 12.28 5.64 18.14
CA ALA A 2 12.66 6.92 17.51
C ALA A 2 11.57 7.55 16.63
N THR A 3 10.72 6.71 16.02
CA THR A 3 9.69 7.12 15.05
C THR A 3 8.27 7.13 15.60
N LYS A 4 8.11 6.90 16.92
CA LYS A 4 6.81 6.76 17.59
C LYS A 4 5.86 5.76 16.91
N ALA A 5 6.45 4.69 16.37
CA ALA A 5 5.76 3.71 15.55
C ALA A 5 4.82 2.78 16.34
N SER A 6 3.78 2.29 15.69
CA SER A 6 2.93 1.18 16.15
C SER A 6 2.96 0.04 15.12
N PHE A 7 2.44 -1.13 15.47
CA PHE A 7 2.37 -2.27 14.56
C PHE A 7 1.12 -2.20 13.66
N LYS A 8 1.23 -2.75 12.45
CA LYS A 8 0.16 -2.87 11.45
C LYS A 8 0.06 -4.33 11.01
N LEU A 9 -1.09 -4.96 11.22
CA LEU A 9 -1.41 -6.34 10.80
C LEU A 9 -2.20 -6.39 9.48
N GLY A 10 -2.63 -5.24 8.98
CA GLY A 10 -3.42 -5.13 7.75
C GLY A 10 -4.15 -3.81 7.64
N ILE A 11 -5.15 -3.78 6.76
CA ILE A 11 -6.05 -2.64 6.54
C ILE A 11 -7.50 -3.10 6.71
N GLU A 12 -8.26 -2.41 7.57
CA GLU A 12 -9.72 -2.54 7.63
C GLU A 12 -10.34 -1.61 6.59
N PHE A 13 -11.08 -2.17 5.65
CA PHE A 13 -11.83 -1.44 4.65
C PHE A 13 -13.29 -1.34 5.08
N VAL A 14 -13.79 -0.11 5.21
CA VAL A 14 -15.17 0.19 5.65
C VAL A 14 -15.92 0.86 4.51
N GLY A 15 -17.05 0.28 4.11
CA GLY A 15 -17.94 0.89 3.14
C GLY A 15 -17.53 0.74 1.67
N TRP A 16 -16.46 0.01 1.34
CA TRP A 16 -15.93 -0.05 -0.04
C TRP A 16 -16.79 -0.89 -0.99
N GLY A 17 -17.19 -2.09 -0.58
CA GLY A 17 -18.15 -2.93 -1.31
C GLY A 17 -19.54 -2.30 -1.28
N ARG A 18 -20.24 -2.41 -0.15
CA ARG A 18 -21.47 -1.68 0.17
C ARG A 18 -21.28 -0.83 1.41
N GLU A 19 -22.17 0.13 1.66
CA GLU A 19 -22.05 1.10 2.76
C GLU A 19 -22.00 0.46 4.15
N ASP A 20 -22.68 -0.68 4.32
CA ASP A 20 -22.77 -1.45 5.55
C ASP A 20 -21.65 -2.51 5.70
N GLN A 21 -20.85 -2.72 4.65
CA GLN A 21 -19.84 -3.77 4.63
C GLN A 21 -18.50 -3.35 5.21
N ARG A 22 -17.82 -4.32 5.81
CA ARG A 22 -16.43 -4.24 6.26
C ARG A 22 -15.70 -5.51 5.91
N TYR A 23 -14.44 -5.40 5.56
CA TYR A 23 -13.53 -6.53 5.38
C TYR A 23 -12.11 -6.16 5.79
N PHE A 24 -11.27 -7.17 5.98
CA PHE A 24 -9.87 -6.97 6.33
C PHE A 24 -8.94 -7.46 5.22
N HIS A 25 -7.97 -6.64 4.83
CA HIS A 25 -6.82 -7.07 4.03
C HIS A 25 -5.65 -7.36 4.99
N PRO A 26 -5.39 -8.64 5.31
CA PRO A 26 -4.34 -9.01 6.25
C PRO A 26 -2.96 -9.04 5.60
N PHE A 27 -1.93 -8.83 6.41
CA PHE A 27 -0.59 -9.33 6.09
C PHE A 27 -0.49 -10.81 6.49
N GLY A 28 -0.41 -11.69 5.50
CA GLY A 28 -0.38 -13.14 5.71
C GLY A 28 -1.41 -13.88 4.86
N GLY A 29 -1.47 -15.19 5.07
CA GLY A 29 -2.38 -16.09 4.37
C GLY A 29 -3.69 -16.36 5.11
N TYR A 30 -4.52 -17.19 4.48
CA TYR A 30 -5.71 -17.79 5.08
C TYR A 30 -5.40 -19.24 5.48
N GLY A 31 -4.88 -19.40 6.69
CA GLY A 31 -4.56 -20.69 7.28
C GLY A 31 -3.23 -21.30 6.87
N ILE A 32 -3.00 -22.51 7.36
CA ILE A 32 -1.86 -23.37 6.99
C ILE A 32 -2.32 -24.33 5.90
N GLY A 33 -1.51 -24.49 4.86
CA GLY A 33 -1.75 -25.47 3.80
C GLY A 33 -1.77 -26.90 4.35
N PHE A 34 -2.85 -27.64 4.10
CA PHE A 34 -2.99 -29.05 4.49
C PHE A 34 -3.21 -29.97 3.29
N ASP A 35 -3.12 -29.41 2.08
CA ASP A 35 -3.36 -30.08 0.81
C ASP A 35 -2.66 -29.34 -0.33
N VAL A 36 -2.62 -29.94 -1.53
CA VAL A 36 -2.16 -29.28 -2.76
C VAL A 36 -3.08 -28.13 -3.16
N VAL A 37 -4.38 -28.26 -2.89
CA VAL A 37 -5.34 -27.16 -3.05
C VAL A 37 -5.28 -26.27 -1.81
N ALA A 38 -5.22 -24.95 -2.04
CA ALA A 38 -5.12 -23.98 -0.96
C ALA A 38 -6.37 -24.03 -0.02
N PRO A 39 -6.21 -23.84 1.31
CA PRO A 39 -7.31 -23.92 2.27
C PRO A 39 -8.53 -23.05 1.94
N TRP A 40 -8.30 -21.87 1.36
CA TRP A 40 -9.38 -20.95 1.02
C TRP A 40 -10.31 -21.48 -0.09
N GLN A 41 -9.84 -22.38 -0.96
CA GLN A 41 -10.67 -23.02 -1.98
C GLN A 41 -11.62 -24.06 -1.36
N TYR A 42 -11.18 -24.74 -0.29
CA TYR A 42 -12.08 -25.57 0.53
C TYR A 42 -13.12 -24.73 1.27
N TRP A 43 -12.71 -23.55 1.77
CA TRP A 43 -13.66 -22.56 2.31
C TRP A 43 -14.67 -22.13 1.24
N LEU A 44 -14.22 -21.82 0.02
CA LEU A 44 -15.09 -21.42 -1.08
C LEU A 44 -16.12 -22.51 -1.43
N ARG A 45 -15.71 -23.78 -1.50
CA ARG A 45 -16.64 -24.91 -1.69
C ARG A 45 -17.72 -24.92 -0.61
N ASP A 46 -17.32 -24.87 0.66
CA ASP A 46 -18.25 -24.92 1.78
C ASP A 46 -19.16 -23.68 1.82
N HIS A 47 -18.63 -22.52 1.44
CA HIS A 47 -19.37 -21.27 1.31
C HIS A 47 -20.45 -21.36 0.22
N LEU A 48 -20.11 -21.89 -0.97
CA LEU A 48 -21.08 -22.12 -2.05
C LEU A 48 -22.12 -23.19 -1.68
N ALA A 49 -21.80 -24.09 -0.74
CA ALA A 49 -22.74 -25.05 -0.17
C ALA A 49 -23.58 -24.47 1.00
N GLY A 50 -23.45 -23.17 1.31
CA GLY A 50 -24.27 -22.46 2.30
C GLY A 50 -23.60 -22.21 3.65
N ASP A 51 -22.30 -22.49 3.81
CA ASP A 51 -21.57 -22.11 5.03
C ASP A 51 -21.37 -20.58 5.08
N ALA A 52 -21.82 -19.97 6.18
CA ALA A 52 -21.76 -18.52 6.39
C ALA A 52 -20.48 -18.06 7.13
N THR A 53 -19.52 -18.96 7.39
CA THR A 53 -18.27 -18.63 8.07
C THR A 53 -17.48 -17.60 7.23
N PRO A 54 -17.13 -16.42 7.78
CA PRO A 54 -16.33 -15.44 7.07
C PRO A 54 -14.93 -15.96 6.74
N LEU A 55 -14.40 -15.62 5.56
CA LEU A 55 -13.03 -15.98 5.18
C LEU A 55 -11.98 -15.41 6.17
N ASP A 56 -12.22 -14.22 6.71
CA ASP A 56 -11.30 -13.55 7.63
C ASP A 56 -11.03 -14.38 8.90
N ASP A 57 -11.96 -15.25 9.32
CA ASP A 57 -11.79 -16.15 10.48
C ASP A 57 -10.68 -17.19 10.29
N TYR A 58 -10.15 -17.33 9.07
CA TYR A 58 -9.01 -18.17 8.75
C TYR A 58 -7.68 -17.38 8.66
N SER A 59 -7.68 -16.09 8.98
CA SER A 59 -6.47 -15.25 9.04
C SER A 59 -6.03 -15.01 10.48
N MET A 60 -4.79 -15.39 10.80
CA MET A 60 -4.18 -15.09 12.10
C MET A 60 -4.01 -13.58 12.33
N ALA A 61 -3.71 -12.82 11.26
CA ALA A 61 -3.60 -11.37 11.34
C ALA A 61 -4.93 -10.73 11.73
N TRP A 62 -6.06 -11.19 11.15
CA TRP A 62 -7.39 -10.74 11.53
C TRP A 62 -7.75 -11.15 12.97
N GLY A 63 -7.48 -12.41 13.33
CA GLY A 63 -7.73 -12.92 14.68
C GLY A 63 -7.10 -12.04 15.77
N ALA A 64 -5.86 -11.60 15.57
CA ALA A 64 -5.17 -10.67 16.47
C ALA A 64 -5.70 -9.23 16.35
N ALA A 65 -5.87 -8.73 15.12
CA ALA A 65 -6.29 -7.35 14.85
C ALA A 65 -7.65 -6.99 15.45
N ARG A 66 -8.66 -7.86 15.27
CA ARG A 66 -10.02 -7.64 15.78
C ARG A 66 -10.11 -7.60 17.31
N LEU A 67 -9.14 -8.22 17.98
CA LEU A 67 -9.02 -8.22 19.45
C LEU A 67 -8.11 -7.10 19.97
N GLY A 68 -7.54 -6.26 19.10
CA GLY A 68 -6.57 -5.24 19.49
C GLY A 68 -5.32 -5.84 20.12
N ARG A 69 -4.87 -7.00 19.63
CA ARG A 69 -3.75 -7.77 20.18
C ARG A 69 -2.60 -7.86 19.18
N PHE A 70 -1.39 -8.04 19.71
CA PHE A 70 -0.19 -8.20 18.89
C PHE A 70 0.87 -9.03 19.61
N ALA A 71 1.49 -9.94 18.87
CA ALA A 71 2.78 -10.54 19.18
C ALA A 71 3.55 -10.67 17.86
N ARG A 72 4.87 -10.88 17.91
CA ARG A 72 5.62 -11.21 16.69
C ARG A 72 5.16 -12.57 16.14
N PRO A 73 5.21 -12.79 14.81
CA PRO A 73 5.00 -14.10 14.22
C PRO A 73 5.93 -15.15 14.85
N ASN A 74 5.46 -16.40 14.88
CA ASN A 74 6.25 -17.54 15.33
C ASN A 74 7.03 -18.11 14.14
N ASP A 75 8.29 -18.49 14.36
CA ASP A 75 9.14 -19.05 13.30
C ASP A 75 8.83 -20.53 13.00
N ASP A 76 8.08 -21.24 13.87
CA ASP A 76 7.67 -22.62 13.65
C ASP A 76 6.51 -22.69 12.64
N PRO A 77 6.71 -23.20 11.41
CA PRO A 77 5.71 -23.20 10.34
C PRO A 77 4.48 -24.08 10.64
N ARG A 78 4.52 -24.87 11.71
CA ARG A 78 3.41 -25.72 12.15
C ARG A 78 2.40 -24.96 13.01
N MET A 79 2.76 -23.77 13.50
CA MET A 79 1.95 -22.97 14.40
C MET A 79 1.11 -21.96 13.60
N VAL A 80 -0.16 -21.75 13.95
CA VAL A 80 -0.99 -20.74 13.27
C VAL A 80 -0.41 -19.33 13.38
N GLN A 81 0.37 -19.07 14.43
CA GLN A 81 1.10 -17.83 14.65
C GLN A 81 2.22 -17.58 13.63
N SER A 82 2.58 -18.55 12.79
CA SER A 82 3.54 -18.35 11.69
C SER A 82 2.89 -17.88 10.38
N THR A 83 1.54 -17.80 10.33
CA THR A 83 0.80 -17.56 9.08
C THR A 83 0.53 -16.09 8.76
N PHE A 84 0.97 -15.18 9.63
CA PHE A 84 0.80 -13.75 9.46
C PHE A 84 2.14 -13.03 9.45
N ASP A 85 2.13 -11.83 8.89
CA ASP A 85 3.24 -10.89 8.92
C ASP A 85 2.74 -9.54 9.43
N TYR A 86 3.62 -8.55 9.51
CA TYR A 86 3.28 -7.23 9.99
C TYR A 86 4.14 -6.13 9.37
N ALA A 87 3.61 -4.92 9.39
CA ALA A 87 4.31 -3.70 9.05
C ALA A 87 4.19 -2.68 10.19
N TYR A 88 4.44 -1.41 9.87
CA TYR A 88 4.50 -0.33 10.85
C TYR A 88 3.66 0.87 10.43
N HIS A 89 3.00 1.50 11.38
CA HIS A 89 2.64 2.91 11.29
C HIS A 89 3.75 3.72 11.96
N PHE A 90 4.21 4.82 11.38
CA PHE A 90 5.26 5.64 11.99
C PHE A 90 5.17 7.11 11.56
N ASP A 91 5.82 7.99 12.33
CA ASP A 91 6.00 9.38 11.93
C ASP A 91 7.10 9.47 10.84
N ALA A 92 6.70 9.83 9.62
CA ALA A 92 7.59 9.92 8.47
C ALA A 92 8.70 10.97 8.67
N SER A 93 8.44 12.09 9.34
CA SER A 93 9.46 13.10 9.62
C SER A 93 10.48 12.60 10.64
N LEU A 94 10.04 11.86 11.65
CA LEU A 94 10.95 11.20 12.59
C LEU A 94 11.78 10.11 11.90
N PHE A 95 11.18 9.35 10.98
CA PHE A 95 11.89 8.32 10.22
C PHE A 95 12.94 8.93 9.28
N ALA A 96 12.61 10.02 8.58
CA ALA A 96 13.57 10.76 7.77
C ALA A 96 14.75 11.29 8.58
N ARG A 97 14.50 11.84 9.79
CA ARG A 97 15.57 12.27 10.71
C ARG A 97 16.45 11.10 11.17
N PHE A 98 15.83 9.96 11.50
CA PHE A 98 16.56 8.75 11.89
C PHE A 98 17.49 8.27 10.76
N LEU A 99 16.98 8.17 9.53
CA LEU A 99 17.77 7.76 8.37
C LEU A 99 18.87 8.77 8.01
N ARG A 100 18.61 10.08 8.19
CA ARG A 100 19.63 11.11 8.02
C ARG A 100 20.81 10.88 8.97
N SER A 101 20.56 10.71 10.26
CA SER A 101 21.63 10.45 11.24
C SER A 101 22.41 9.19 10.88
N TYR A 102 21.70 8.11 10.53
CA TYR A 102 22.31 6.87 10.07
C TYR A 102 23.24 7.05 8.86
N ALA A 103 22.85 7.89 7.90
CA ALA A 103 23.62 8.16 6.69
C ALA A 103 24.81 9.11 6.91
N GLU A 104 24.64 10.19 7.69
CA GLU A 104 25.71 11.14 8.02
C GLU A 104 26.84 10.44 8.81
N GLU A 105 26.51 9.51 9.71
CA GLU A 105 27.48 8.66 10.42
C GLU A 105 28.30 7.75 9.48
N ARG A 106 27.82 7.53 8.25
CA ARG A 106 28.45 6.69 7.22
C ARG A 106 29.09 7.50 6.11
N GLY A 107 29.27 8.80 6.32
CA GLY A 107 30.01 9.69 5.42
C GLY A 107 29.17 10.38 4.36
N VAL A 108 27.83 10.30 4.41
CA VAL A 108 26.99 11.12 3.54
C VAL A 108 27.12 12.59 3.94
N ILE A 109 27.48 13.43 2.97
CA ILE A 109 27.62 14.88 3.17
C ILE A 109 26.27 15.54 2.93
N ARG A 110 25.74 16.24 3.94
CA ARG A 110 24.57 17.09 3.79
C ARG A 110 24.98 18.51 3.42
N THR A 111 24.49 18.98 2.28
CA THR A 111 24.53 20.40 1.92
C THR A 111 23.13 21.00 2.01
N GLU A 112 22.96 22.00 2.86
CA GLU A 112 21.72 22.77 2.94
C GLU A 112 21.71 23.86 1.86
N GLY A 113 20.58 24.00 1.18
CA GLY A 113 20.32 25.02 0.16
C GLY A 113 19.20 24.63 -0.78
N LYS A 114 18.70 25.61 -1.55
CA LYS A 114 17.72 25.39 -2.62
C LYS A 114 18.45 25.28 -3.96
N VAL A 115 18.16 24.23 -4.74
CA VAL A 115 18.66 24.14 -6.12
C VAL A 115 17.95 25.19 -6.98
N ALA A 116 18.72 25.99 -7.69
CA ALA A 116 18.26 27.07 -8.56
C ALA A 116 18.42 26.73 -10.05
N ASP A 117 19.43 25.94 -10.40
CA ASP A 117 19.70 25.55 -11.79
C ASP A 117 20.35 24.16 -11.90
N VAL A 118 20.23 23.53 -13.07
CA VAL A 118 20.77 22.20 -13.38
C VAL A 118 21.55 22.30 -14.69
N VAL A 119 22.87 22.13 -14.61
CA VAL A 119 23.73 22.25 -15.80
C VAL A 119 23.92 20.88 -16.43
N ARG A 120 23.64 20.80 -17.74
CA ARG A 120 23.81 19.60 -18.55
C ARG A 120 25.06 19.72 -19.43
N ASN A 121 25.70 18.59 -19.67
CA ASN A 121 26.78 18.47 -20.64
C ASN A 121 26.20 18.62 -22.05
N GLY A 122 26.81 19.48 -22.87
CA GLY A 122 26.31 19.78 -24.21
C GLY A 122 26.44 18.64 -25.23
N GLU A 123 27.32 17.67 -24.98
CA GLU A 123 27.59 16.56 -25.90
C GLU A 123 26.81 15.29 -25.48
N THR A 124 26.88 14.90 -24.21
CA THR A 124 26.24 13.67 -23.70
C THR A 124 24.81 13.90 -23.23
N GLY A 125 24.44 15.15 -22.93
CA GLY A 125 23.15 15.49 -22.32
C GLY A 125 23.02 15.12 -20.84
N PHE A 126 24.05 14.54 -20.21
CA PHE A 126 24.07 14.18 -18.79
C PHE A 126 24.05 15.40 -17.88
N ILE A 127 23.55 15.24 -16.66
CA ILE A 127 23.66 16.28 -15.63
C ILE A 127 25.11 16.33 -15.16
N GLU A 128 25.74 17.50 -15.20
CA GLU A 128 27.09 17.68 -14.66
C GLU A 128 27.06 18.15 -13.20
N LYS A 129 26.18 19.10 -12.89
CA LYS A 129 26.09 19.72 -11.56
C LYS A 129 24.73 20.36 -11.33
N VAL A 130 24.38 20.49 -10.05
CA VAL A 130 23.31 21.39 -9.59
C VAL A 130 23.93 22.68 -9.04
N VAL A 131 23.27 23.81 -9.30
CA VAL A 131 23.66 25.12 -8.79
C VAL A 131 22.67 25.53 -7.71
N LEU A 132 23.16 25.81 -6.52
CA LEU A 132 22.34 26.30 -5.42
C LEU A 132 22.02 27.79 -5.60
N SER A 133 21.00 28.28 -4.91
CA SER A 133 20.57 29.68 -4.93
C SER A 133 21.62 30.69 -4.47
N ASP A 134 22.64 30.23 -3.74
CA ASP A 134 23.79 31.03 -3.32
C ASP A 134 25.00 30.91 -4.26
N GLY A 135 24.84 30.26 -5.41
CA GLY A 135 25.86 30.10 -6.44
C GLY A 135 26.81 28.92 -6.24
N ARG A 136 26.76 28.21 -5.09
CA ARG A 136 27.54 26.98 -4.91
C ARG A 136 27.17 25.94 -5.96
N ARG A 137 28.18 25.24 -6.49
CA ARG A 137 28.03 24.23 -7.54
C ARG A 137 28.37 22.86 -6.98
N ILE A 138 27.44 21.91 -7.09
CA ILE A 138 27.62 20.54 -6.62
C ILE A 138 27.62 19.63 -7.84
N ALA A 139 28.83 19.17 -8.23
CA ALA A 139 29.01 18.22 -9.31
C ALA A 139 28.80 16.78 -8.82
N GLY A 140 28.48 15.88 -9.75
CA GLY A 140 28.32 14.46 -9.47
C GLY A 140 28.37 13.64 -10.74
N ASP A 141 28.77 12.37 -10.62
CA ASP A 141 28.75 11.43 -11.74
C ASP A 141 27.34 10.87 -11.98
N PHE A 142 26.55 10.73 -10.90
CA PHE A 142 25.17 10.22 -10.93
C PHE A 142 24.27 11.00 -9.96
N PHE A 143 23.02 11.22 -10.35
CA PHE A 143 22.03 12.00 -9.60
C PHE A 143 20.79 11.19 -9.26
N ILE A 144 20.30 11.34 -8.02
CA ILE A 144 19.03 10.76 -7.58
C ILE A 144 18.02 11.88 -7.38
N ASP A 145 17.00 11.94 -8.23
CA ASP A 145 15.90 12.91 -8.12
C ASP A 145 14.91 12.46 -7.04
N CYS A 146 15.05 13.08 -5.86
CA CYS A 146 14.13 12.96 -4.73
C CYS A 146 13.37 14.28 -4.49
N SER A 147 13.26 15.15 -5.49
CA SER A 147 12.76 16.54 -5.34
C SER A 147 11.24 16.68 -5.18
N GLY A 148 10.51 15.57 -5.06
CA GLY A 148 9.06 15.59 -4.92
C GLY A 148 8.33 15.65 -6.28
N PHE A 149 7.07 16.07 -6.27
CA PHE A 149 6.25 16.24 -7.48
C PHE A 149 6.86 17.17 -8.53
N THR A 150 7.73 18.08 -8.13
CA THR A 150 8.47 18.98 -9.02
C THR A 150 9.29 18.18 -10.05
N SER A 151 9.89 17.05 -9.64
CA SER A 151 10.87 16.28 -10.42
C SER A 151 11.87 17.20 -11.12
N LEU A 152 12.56 17.98 -10.32
CA LEU A 152 13.47 19.03 -10.76
C LEU A 152 14.53 18.52 -11.75
N LEU A 153 15.03 17.30 -11.54
CA LEU A 153 16.09 16.76 -12.39
C LEU A 153 15.49 15.97 -13.56
N LEU A 154 14.71 14.93 -13.26
CA LEU A 154 14.22 14.03 -14.30
C LEU A 154 13.11 14.66 -15.14
N GLY A 155 12.16 15.33 -14.49
CA GLY A 155 11.00 15.93 -15.14
C GLY A 155 11.26 17.28 -15.78
N GLN A 156 11.98 18.18 -15.11
CA GLN A 156 12.25 19.54 -15.61
C GLN A 156 13.54 19.60 -16.43
N ALA A 157 14.69 19.21 -15.86
CA ALA A 157 15.97 19.36 -16.57
C ALA A 157 16.15 18.34 -17.73
N LEU A 158 15.66 17.11 -17.56
CA LEU A 158 15.72 16.04 -18.57
C LEU A 158 14.40 15.85 -19.34
N GLU A 159 13.38 16.65 -19.03
CA GLU A 159 12.12 16.74 -19.79
C GLU A 159 11.36 15.40 -19.92
N VAL A 160 11.54 14.47 -18.98
CA VAL A 160 10.87 13.17 -19.03
C VAL A 160 9.35 13.33 -18.83
N PRO A 161 8.50 12.92 -19.79
CA PRO A 161 7.06 13.12 -19.69
C PRO A 161 6.41 12.34 -18.54
N TYR A 162 5.28 12.85 -18.06
CA TYR A 162 4.42 12.17 -17.08
C TYR A 162 3.24 11.47 -17.76
N GLU A 163 2.94 10.26 -17.31
CA GLU A 163 1.77 9.47 -17.72
C GLU A 163 0.68 9.63 -16.67
N ASP A 164 -0.43 10.27 -17.05
CA ASP A 164 -1.58 10.52 -16.19
C ASP A 164 -2.51 9.29 -16.13
N TRP A 165 -2.81 8.84 -14.91
CA TRP A 165 -3.65 7.69 -14.61
C TRP A 165 -4.99 8.05 -13.95
N ARG A 166 -5.37 9.33 -13.88
CA ARG A 166 -6.64 9.77 -13.26
C ARG A 166 -7.89 9.16 -13.90
N ARG A 167 -7.79 8.70 -15.16
CA ARG A 167 -8.87 7.92 -15.82
C ARG A 167 -9.24 6.62 -15.09
N TRP A 168 -8.36 6.10 -14.24
CA TRP A 168 -8.58 4.89 -13.45
C TRP A 168 -8.59 5.15 -11.94
N LEU A 169 -7.84 6.15 -11.47
CA LEU A 169 -7.72 6.54 -10.07
C LEU A 169 -8.04 8.03 -9.94
N PRO A 170 -9.33 8.40 -9.80
CA PRO A 170 -9.82 9.76 -10.06
C PRO A 170 -9.53 10.77 -8.94
N CYS A 171 -9.16 10.31 -7.74
CA CYS A 171 -8.80 11.23 -6.66
C CYS A 171 -7.54 12.01 -7.01
N ASP A 172 -7.53 13.30 -6.69
CA ASP A 172 -6.49 14.26 -7.06
C ASP A 172 -6.12 15.22 -5.91
N ARG A 173 -6.80 15.08 -4.77
CA ARG A 173 -6.60 15.89 -3.58
C ARG A 173 -6.62 15.07 -2.30
N ALA A 174 -6.00 15.62 -1.27
CA ALA A 174 -6.17 15.14 0.08
C ALA A 174 -6.19 16.28 1.11
N MET A 175 -6.91 16.07 2.20
CA MET A 175 -6.78 16.85 3.44
C MET A 175 -6.16 15.96 4.50
N ALA A 176 -5.15 16.44 5.23
CA ALA A 176 -4.49 15.66 6.28
C ALA A 176 -4.45 16.44 7.60
N VAL A 177 -4.90 15.80 8.68
CA VAL A 177 -4.88 16.38 10.04
C VAL A 177 -4.59 15.27 11.06
N ALA A 178 -3.84 15.59 12.10
CA ALA A 178 -3.68 14.67 13.22
C ALA A 178 -4.72 14.99 14.31
N CYS A 179 -5.04 14.03 15.16
CA CYS A 179 -5.78 14.28 16.40
C CYS A 179 -5.08 13.62 17.59
N LYS A 180 -5.42 14.06 18.81
CA LYS A 180 -5.00 13.37 20.03
C LYS A 180 -5.46 11.92 19.95
N SER A 181 -4.56 10.97 20.29
CA SER A 181 -4.90 9.54 20.26
C SER A 181 -6.05 9.26 21.21
N GLY A 182 -7.01 8.45 20.77
CA GLY A 182 -7.96 7.81 21.68
C GLY A 182 -7.28 6.79 22.60
N ALA A 183 -8.05 6.22 23.53
CA ALA A 183 -7.58 5.19 24.46
C ALA A 183 -7.20 3.87 23.76
N GLU A 184 -7.66 3.62 22.54
CA GLU A 184 -7.36 2.41 21.79
C GLU A 184 -6.48 2.69 20.56
N ARG A 185 -5.40 1.92 20.43
CA ARG A 185 -4.52 1.89 19.26
C ARG A 185 -4.64 0.55 18.54
N PRO A 186 -5.65 0.36 17.67
CA PRO A 186 -5.79 -0.88 16.92
C PRO A 186 -4.54 -1.14 16.06
N PRO A 187 -4.07 -2.40 15.93
CA PRO A 187 -2.88 -2.74 15.15
C PRO A 187 -3.19 -2.81 13.65
N PHE A 188 -3.93 -1.85 13.11
CA PHE A 188 -4.28 -1.79 11.69
C PHE A 188 -4.57 -0.36 11.22
N THR A 189 -4.43 -0.12 9.91
CA THR A 189 -4.92 1.10 9.26
C THR A 189 -6.41 0.91 8.98
N ARG A 190 -7.22 1.97 9.10
CA ARG A 190 -8.60 1.96 8.60
C ARG A 190 -8.72 2.83 7.35
N SER A 191 -9.36 2.29 6.32
CA SER A 191 -9.75 2.98 5.10
C SER A 191 -11.28 3.00 5.01
N THR A 192 -11.88 4.17 5.20
CA THR A 192 -13.33 4.36 5.16
C THR A 192 -13.74 5.04 3.87
N ALA A 193 -14.50 4.37 3.01
CA ALA A 193 -15.11 4.98 1.84
C ALA A 193 -16.03 6.14 2.25
N ARG A 194 -15.93 7.26 1.54
CA ARG A 194 -16.73 8.47 1.69
C ARG A 194 -17.43 8.79 0.38
N GLU A 195 -18.25 9.84 0.36
CA GLU A 195 -19.03 10.23 -0.82
C GLU A 195 -18.16 10.46 -2.06
N ALA A 196 -17.04 11.16 -1.91
CA ALA A 196 -16.18 11.62 -3.01
C ALA A 196 -14.74 11.07 -2.93
N GLY A 197 -14.53 9.97 -2.20
CA GLY A 197 -13.21 9.36 -2.03
C GLY A 197 -13.17 8.49 -0.77
N TRP A 198 -12.10 8.57 0.02
CA TRP A 198 -11.96 7.76 1.23
C TRP A 198 -11.08 8.42 2.29
N GLN A 199 -11.31 8.05 3.55
CA GLN A 199 -10.60 8.56 4.71
C GLN A 199 -9.68 7.50 5.30
N TRP A 200 -8.42 7.86 5.57
CA TRP A 200 -7.52 7.03 6.35
C TRP A 200 -7.56 7.39 7.84
N ARG A 201 -7.32 6.39 8.68
CA ARG A 201 -6.99 6.54 10.11
C ARG A 201 -5.77 5.65 10.43
N ILE A 202 -4.70 6.28 10.92
CA ILE A 202 -3.40 5.65 11.17
C ILE A 202 -2.99 5.90 12.63
N PRO A 203 -3.05 4.90 13.52
CA PRO A 203 -2.72 5.07 14.93
C PRO A 203 -1.20 5.05 15.16
N LEU A 204 -0.64 6.13 15.72
CA LEU A 204 0.74 6.19 16.24
C LEU A 204 0.73 6.11 17.77
N GLN A 205 1.92 6.06 18.38
CA GLN A 205 2.02 6.02 19.85
C GLN A 205 1.51 7.29 20.54
N HIS A 206 1.63 8.45 19.89
CA HIS A 206 1.41 9.78 20.49
C HIS A 206 0.32 10.62 19.81
N ARG A 207 -0.23 10.16 18.68
CA ARG A 207 -1.34 10.79 17.95
C ARG A 207 -1.98 9.81 16.98
N THR A 208 -3.16 10.14 16.46
CA THR A 208 -3.75 9.45 15.31
C THR A 208 -3.63 10.35 14.08
N GLY A 209 -3.06 9.83 12.99
CA GLY A 209 -3.01 10.51 11.71
C GLY A 209 -4.29 10.23 10.91
N ASN A 210 -4.96 11.28 10.45
CA ASN A 210 -6.18 11.19 9.66
C ASN A 210 -6.03 11.96 8.35
N GLY A 211 -6.78 11.55 7.36
CA GLY A 211 -6.94 12.36 6.16
C GLY A 211 -7.97 11.82 5.21
N TYR A 212 -8.47 12.70 4.36
CA TYR A 212 -9.49 12.40 3.36
C TYR A 212 -8.85 12.59 1.99
N VAL A 213 -8.69 11.49 1.23
CA VAL A 213 -8.36 11.50 -0.19
C VAL A 213 -9.65 11.65 -0.98
N TYR A 214 -9.74 12.62 -1.89
CA TYR A 214 -10.96 12.90 -2.62
C TYR A 214 -10.72 13.36 -4.06
N CYS A 215 -11.77 13.25 -4.87
CA CYS A 215 -11.83 13.75 -6.23
C CYS A 215 -12.46 15.14 -6.24
N SER A 216 -11.72 16.13 -6.72
CA SER A 216 -12.11 17.54 -6.68
C SER A 216 -13.30 17.90 -7.58
N GLU A 217 -13.66 17.03 -8.52
CA GLU A 217 -14.87 17.16 -9.32
C GLU A 217 -16.15 16.84 -8.53
N HIS A 218 -16.03 16.20 -7.35
CA HIS A 218 -17.15 15.71 -6.56
C HIS A 218 -17.32 16.39 -5.18
N ILE A 219 -16.29 17.07 -4.67
CA ILE A 219 -16.35 17.76 -3.38
C ILE A 219 -15.34 18.92 -3.34
N THR A 220 -15.67 20.01 -2.64
CA THR A 220 -14.77 21.16 -2.45
C THR A 220 -13.75 20.91 -1.34
N ASP A 221 -12.64 21.67 -1.37
CA ASP A 221 -11.60 21.62 -0.33
C ASP A 221 -12.21 21.88 1.07
N ASP A 222 -13.08 22.89 1.21
CA ASP A 222 -13.72 23.25 2.49
C ASP A 222 -14.65 22.14 3.01
N ALA A 223 -15.52 21.59 2.15
CA ALA A 223 -16.42 20.51 2.54
C ALA A 223 -15.65 19.23 2.91
N ALA A 224 -14.53 18.94 2.23
CA ALA A 224 -13.67 17.82 2.58
C ALA A 224 -12.97 18.05 3.94
N ALA A 225 -12.55 19.28 4.24
CA ALA A 225 -11.97 19.63 5.54
C ALA A 225 -12.99 19.49 6.68
N ASP A 226 -14.20 20.02 6.50
CA ASP A 226 -15.29 19.91 7.48
C ASP A 226 -15.67 18.45 7.74
N ALA A 227 -15.83 17.65 6.68
CA ALA A 227 -16.13 16.22 6.79
C ALA A 227 -15.02 15.45 7.53
N LEU A 228 -13.74 15.81 7.29
CA LEU A 228 -12.60 15.19 7.97
C LEU A 228 -12.59 15.55 9.46
N LEU A 229 -12.76 16.83 9.80
CA LEU A 229 -12.78 17.33 11.18
C LEU A 229 -13.95 16.72 11.98
N GLY A 230 -15.14 16.65 11.39
CA GLY A 230 -16.32 16.05 12.01
C GLY A 230 -16.21 14.54 12.26
N ALA A 231 -15.27 13.86 11.60
CA ALA A 231 -15.03 12.42 11.74
C ALA A 231 -13.84 12.07 12.66
N LEU A 232 -13.19 13.05 13.29
CA LEU A 232 -12.09 12.79 14.21
C LEU A 232 -12.57 12.17 15.53
N GLU A 233 -11.80 11.23 16.05
CA GLU A 233 -12.06 10.57 17.34
C GLU A 233 -11.59 11.38 18.57
N GLY A 234 -10.87 12.48 18.32
CA GLY A 234 -10.26 13.30 19.35
C GLY A 234 -9.98 14.70 18.83
N GLU A 235 -9.53 15.56 19.73
CA GLU A 235 -9.20 16.95 19.41
C GLU A 235 -8.15 17.03 18.30
N ALA A 236 -8.40 17.87 17.29
CA ALA A 236 -7.48 18.11 16.20
C ALA A 236 -6.16 18.70 16.71
N ILE A 237 -5.06 18.31 16.08
CA ILE A 237 -3.71 18.83 16.32
C ILE A 237 -3.33 19.67 15.10
N GLY A 238 -3.65 20.96 15.18
CA GLY A 238 -3.47 21.92 14.09
C GLY A 238 -4.58 21.84 13.03
N GLU A 239 -4.40 22.61 11.97
CA GLU A 239 -5.38 22.73 10.89
C GLU A 239 -5.21 21.63 9.81
N PRO A 240 -6.30 21.24 9.11
CA PRO A 240 -6.22 20.39 7.93
C PRO A 240 -5.28 20.97 6.88
N ARG A 241 -4.31 20.15 6.43
CA ARG A 241 -3.34 20.54 5.40
C ARG A 241 -3.80 20.02 4.03
N PRO A 242 -3.98 20.90 3.03
CA PRO A 242 -4.32 20.48 1.68
C PRO A 242 -3.10 19.89 0.96
N LEU A 243 -3.35 18.85 0.17
CA LEU A 243 -2.41 18.26 -0.77
C LEU A 243 -3.09 18.13 -2.13
N ARG A 244 -2.34 18.40 -3.19
CA ARG A 244 -2.75 18.20 -4.58
C ARG A 244 -1.77 17.24 -5.24
N PHE A 245 -2.28 16.34 -6.06
CA PHE A 245 -1.46 15.36 -6.75
C PHE A 245 -2.09 14.92 -8.07
N VAL A 246 -1.27 14.32 -8.93
CA VAL A 246 -1.74 13.65 -10.15
C VAL A 246 -1.28 12.20 -10.07
N THR A 247 -2.25 11.28 -10.00
CA THR A 247 -1.96 9.86 -10.00
C THR A 247 -1.34 9.44 -11.33
N GLY A 248 -0.23 8.74 -11.30
CA GLY A 248 0.53 8.38 -12.48
C GLY A 248 2.00 8.09 -12.21
N ARG A 249 2.79 8.12 -13.28
CA ARG A 249 4.25 7.91 -13.22
C ARG A 249 4.96 8.64 -14.34
N ARG A 250 6.27 8.81 -14.22
CA ARG A 250 7.13 9.18 -15.35
C ARG A 250 7.16 8.06 -16.38
N ARG A 251 7.30 8.43 -17.65
CA ARG A 251 7.40 7.45 -18.75
C ARG A 251 8.67 6.60 -18.64
N SER A 252 9.76 7.22 -18.21
CA SER A 252 11.03 6.62 -17.82
C SER A 252 11.36 7.02 -16.39
N PHE A 253 12.01 6.15 -15.61
CA PHE A 253 12.44 6.41 -14.25
C PHE A 253 13.93 6.72 -14.18
N TRP A 254 14.71 6.21 -15.15
CA TRP A 254 16.13 6.45 -15.29
C TRP A 254 16.45 6.98 -16.71
N THR A 255 16.96 8.20 -16.79
CA THR A 255 17.45 8.78 -18.06
C THR A 255 18.86 9.34 -17.89
N GLY A 256 19.80 8.92 -18.75
CA GLY A 256 21.21 9.31 -18.66
C GLY A 256 21.83 8.93 -17.31
N ASN A 257 22.40 9.90 -16.60
CA ASN A 257 22.96 9.71 -15.26
C ASN A 257 22.01 10.18 -14.13
N CYS A 258 20.69 10.12 -14.35
CA CYS A 258 19.69 10.52 -13.37
C CYS A 258 18.63 9.43 -13.18
N LEU A 259 18.39 9.06 -11.93
CA LEU A 259 17.29 8.17 -11.52
C LEU A 259 16.31 8.94 -10.62
N ALA A 260 15.00 8.87 -10.88
CA ALA A 260 14.01 9.39 -9.95
C ALA A 260 13.54 8.35 -8.94
N LEU A 261 13.34 8.78 -7.70
CA LEU A 261 12.74 7.99 -6.62
C LEU A 261 11.61 8.75 -5.94
N GLY A 262 10.65 8.00 -5.38
CA GLY A 262 9.50 8.57 -4.69
C GLY A 262 8.63 9.43 -5.61
N LEU A 263 8.17 10.59 -5.12
CA LEU A 263 7.21 11.43 -5.83
C LEU A 263 7.75 12.03 -7.15
N ALA A 264 9.07 12.08 -7.35
CA ALA A 264 9.65 12.51 -8.62
C ALA A 264 9.44 11.48 -9.74
N ALA A 265 9.43 10.19 -9.36
CA ALA A 265 9.21 9.05 -10.25
C ALA A 265 7.72 8.83 -10.56
N GLY A 266 6.84 9.02 -9.59
CA GLY A 266 5.40 8.84 -9.76
C GLY A 266 4.66 8.77 -8.43
N PHE A 267 3.35 8.82 -8.49
CA PHE A 267 2.49 8.78 -7.31
C PHE A 267 1.21 8.01 -7.58
N MET A 268 0.83 7.20 -6.59
CA MET A 268 -0.49 6.62 -6.45
C MET A 268 -0.95 6.88 -5.02
N GLU A 269 -2.26 7.06 -4.85
CA GLU A 269 -2.86 7.29 -3.55
C GLU A 269 -2.48 6.21 -2.51
N PRO A 270 -2.39 6.57 -1.22
CA PRO A 270 -1.84 5.70 -0.18
C PRO A 270 -2.82 4.62 0.31
N LEU A 271 -3.77 4.19 -0.52
CA LEU A 271 -4.84 3.26 -0.15
C LEU A 271 -4.30 1.94 0.39
N GLU A 272 -3.21 1.45 -0.20
CA GLU A 272 -2.52 0.22 0.19
C GLU A 272 -1.09 0.46 0.72
N SER A 273 -0.79 1.68 1.18
CA SER A 273 0.49 2.04 1.81
C SER A 273 1.75 1.75 0.96
N THR A 274 1.68 1.93 -0.36
CA THR A 274 2.70 1.48 -1.31
C THR A 274 3.85 2.47 -1.57
N SER A 275 3.73 3.75 -1.19
CA SER A 275 4.72 4.77 -1.59
C SER A 275 6.13 4.50 -1.07
N LEU A 276 6.27 4.07 0.20
CA LEU A 276 7.60 3.75 0.75
C LEU A 276 8.13 2.41 0.21
N HIS A 277 7.25 1.45 -0.07
CA HIS A 277 7.62 0.20 -0.76
C HIS A 277 8.28 0.50 -2.11
N LEU A 278 7.67 1.38 -2.92
CA LEU A 278 8.21 1.77 -4.23
C LEU A 278 9.59 2.45 -4.13
N VAL A 279 9.83 3.23 -3.07
CA VAL A 279 11.17 3.78 -2.81
C VAL A 279 12.16 2.66 -2.48
N HIS A 280 11.78 1.73 -1.62
CA HIS A 280 12.64 0.63 -1.20
C HIS A 280 12.95 -0.35 -2.35
N SER A 281 11.94 -0.75 -3.14
CA SER A 281 12.13 -1.59 -4.33
C SER A 281 12.96 -0.86 -5.38
N GLY A 282 12.74 0.44 -5.58
CA GLY A 282 13.51 1.29 -6.47
C GLY A 282 14.99 1.38 -6.09
N ILE A 283 15.31 1.53 -4.80
CA ILE A 283 16.70 1.51 -4.30
C ILE A 283 17.33 0.13 -4.50
N THR A 284 16.63 -0.94 -4.13
CA THR A 284 17.14 -2.31 -4.27
C THR A 284 17.46 -2.65 -5.72
N ARG A 285 16.56 -2.27 -6.64
CA ARG A 285 16.74 -2.44 -8.08
C ARG A 285 17.89 -1.61 -8.62
N PHE A 286 18.04 -0.37 -8.14
CA PHE A 286 19.16 0.48 -8.53
C PHE A 286 20.50 -0.13 -8.08
N LEU A 287 20.59 -0.66 -6.86
CA LEU A 287 21.80 -1.34 -6.38
C LEU A 287 22.12 -2.61 -7.18
N ALA A 288 21.11 -3.35 -7.63
CA ALA A 288 21.30 -4.52 -8.49
C ALA A 288 21.77 -4.16 -9.91
N LEU A 289 21.47 -2.94 -10.36
CA LEU A 289 21.82 -2.39 -11.68
C LEU A 289 22.79 -1.20 -11.55
N PHE A 290 23.61 -1.17 -10.49
CA PHE A 290 24.38 0.01 -10.13
C PHE A 290 25.33 0.40 -11.28
N PRO A 291 25.30 1.66 -11.75
CA PRO A 291 26.03 2.03 -12.95
C PRO A 291 27.48 2.39 -12.66
N ASP A 292 28.32 2.26 -13.68
CA ASP A 292 29.57 3.01 -13.77
C ASP A 292 29.31 4.40 -14.38
N ARG A 293 30.39 5.13 -14.70
CA ARG A 293 30.29 6.50 -15.25
C ARG A 293 29.71 6.55 -16.66
N ASP A 294 29.70 5.44 -17.39
CA ASP A 294 29.13 5.39 -18.73
C ASP A 294 27.61 5.34 -18.68
N CYS A 295 27.02 5.01 -17.52
CA CYS A 295 25.57 4.98 -17.29
C CYS A 295 24.83 4.21 -18.39
N SER A 296 25.22 2.95 -18.58
CA SER A 296 24.74 2.09 -19.66
C SER A 296 23.23 2.19 -19.89
N PRO A 297 22.79 2.53 -21.11
CA PRO A 297 21.36 2.56 -21.47
C PRO A 297 20.66 1.22 -21.26
N LEU A 298 21.40 0.10 -21.26
CA LEU A 298 20.84 -1.24 -20.99
C LEU A 298 20.39 -1.39 -19.54
N ALA A 299 21.17 -0.86 -18.58
CA ALA A 299 20.81 -0.88 -17.17
C ALA A 299 19.57 0.00 -16.91
N ALA A 300 19.53 1.19 -17.52
CA ALA A 300 18.37 2.08 -17.44
C ALA A 300 17.11 1.43 -18.05
N ALA A 301 17.23 0.78 -19.21
CA ALA A 301 16.11 0.11 -19.87
C ALA A 301 15.53 -1.04 -19.03
N GLU A 302 16.38 -1.86 -18.41
CA GLU A 302 15.91 -2.94 -17.53
C GLU A 302 15.32 -2.40 -16.22
N TYR A 303 15.90 -1.35 -15.65
CA TYR A 303 15.33 -0.65 -14.50
C TYR A 303 13.92 -0.14 -14.83
N ASP A 304 13.76 0.52 -15.98
CA ASP A 304 12.49 1.07 -16.44
C ASP A 304 11.45 -0.02 -16.69
N ARG A 305 11.83 -1.12 -17.35
CA ARG A 305 10.91 -2.23 -17.62
C ARG A 305 10.34 -2.81 -16.32
N VAL A 306 11.21 -3.18 -15.37
CA VAL A 306 10.78 -3.79 -14.10
C VAL A 306 9.98 -2.80 -13.26
N THR A 307 10.38 -1.53 -13.22
CA THR A 307 9.68 -0.50 -12.43
C THR A 307 8.32 -0.16 -13.05
N ALA A 308 8.21 -0.08 -14.38
CA ALA A 308 6.93 0.15 -15.05
C ALA A 308 5.93 -0.98 -14.81
N GLU A 309 6.38 -2.25 -14.85
CA GLU A 309 5.55 -3.41 -14.50
C GLU A 309 5.08 -3.36 -13.04
N GLU A 310 5.96 -3.02 -12.09
CA GLU A 310 5.61 -2.89 -10.68
C GLU A 310 4.54 -1.80 -10.45
N TYR A 311 4.73 -0.63 -11.06
CA TYR A 311 3.75 0.47 -10.99
C TYR A 311 2.40 0.07 -11.60
N ALA A 312 2.39 -0.61 -12.75
CA ALA A 312 1.14 -1.05 -13.40
C ALA A 312 0.39 -2.11 -12.57
N ARG A 313 1.10 -3.07 -11.98
CA ARG A 313 0.51 -4.10 -11.11
C ARG A 313 -0.09 -3.50 -9.84
N ILE A 314 0.60 -2.54 -9.22
CA ILE A 314 0.06 -1.82 -8.06
C ILE A 314 -1.17 -1.00 -8.46
N ARG A 315 -1.11 -0.26 -9.58
CA ARG A 315 -2.26 0.48 -10.12
C ARG A 315 -3.47 -0.43 -10.25
N ASP A 316 -3.33 -1.59 -10.89
CA ASP A 316 -4.45 -2.51 -11.10
C ASP A 316 -5.09 -2.98 -9.79
N PHE A 317 -4.29 -3.20 -8.75
CA PHE A 317 -4.80 -3.55 -7.42
C PHE A 317 -5.54 -2.38 -6.75
N LEU A 318 -5.09 -1.14 -6.95
CA LEU A 318 -5.82 0.04 -6.45
C LEU A 318 -7.12 0.27 -7.23
N VAL A 319 -7.08 0.10 -8.56
CA VAL A 319 -8.24 0.22 -9.45
C VAL A 319 -9.31 -0.80 -9.09
N LEU A 320 -8.93 -2.01 -8.66
CA LEU A 320 -9.88 -3.01 -8.16
C LEU A 320 -10.79 -2.46 -7.06
N HIS A 321 -10.22 -1.74 -6.08
CA HIS A 321 -10.98 -1.23 -4.94
C HIS A 321 -12.11 -0.29 -5.38
N TYR A 322 -11.79 0.60 -6.33
CA TYR A 322 -12.76 1.50 -6.93
C TYR A 322 -13.75 0.78 -7.85
N HIS A 323 -13.29 -0.16 -8.67
CA HIS A 323 -14.11 -0.80 -9.69
C HIS A 323 -15.11 -1.82 -9.11
N ALA A 324 -14.68 -2.62 -8.13
CA ALA A 324 -15.47 -3.68 -7.53
C ALA A 324 -16.49 -3.18 -6.49
N ASN A 325 -16.74 -1.87 -6.41
CA ASN A 325 -17.74 -1.33 -5.50
C ASN A 325 -19.16 -1.74 -5.94
N ALA A 326 -20.05 -1.93 -4.98
CA ALA A 326 -21.49 -2.14 -5.14
C ALA A 326 -22.30 -1.04 -4.45
N ARG A 327 -21.72 0.16 -4.29
CA ARG A 327 -22.36 1.31 -3.66
C ARG A 327 -23.45 1.87 -4.57
N GLU A 328 -24.64 2.07 -4.01
CA GLU A 328 -25.81 2.59 -4.74
C GLU A 328 -25.74 4.12 -4.91
N GLN A 329 -25.20 4.82 -3.90
CA GLN A 329 -25.14 6.27 -3.84
C GLN A 329 -23.77 6.83 -4.28
N GLY A 330 -23.79 8.06 -4.79
CA GLY A 330 -22.60 8.81 -5.18
C GLY A 330 -22.28 8.74 -6.68
N THR A 331 -22.02 9.90 -7.29
CA THR A 331 -21.67 10.01 -8.71
C THR A 331 -20.30 9.39 -9.01
N LEU A 332 -19.31 9.60 -8.12
CA LEU A 332 -17.98 9.00 -8.20
C LEU A 332 -18.05 7.46 -8.27
N TRP A 333 -18.73 6.82 -7.32
CA TRP A 333 -18.79 5.36 -7.21
C TRP A 333 -19.46 4.69 -8.41
N ARG A 334 -20.52 5.31 -8.94
CA ARG A 334 -21.15 4.86 -10.19
C ARG A 334 -20.18 4.96 -11.38
N ALA A 335 -19.43 6.06 -11.49
CA ALA A 335 -18.44 6.23 -12.55
C ALA A 335 -17.31 5.19 -12.44
N CYS A 336 -16.74 4.99 -11.24
CA CYS A 336 -15.70 3.99 -11.00
C CYS A 336 -16.15 2.55 -11.30
N ARG A 337 -17.40 2.20 -10.99
CA ARG A 337 -17.95 0.88 -11.33
C ARG A 337 -18.11 0.67 -12.83
N ALA A 338 -18.42 1.73 -13.57
CA ALA A 338 -18.63 1.69 -15.02
C ALA A 338 -17.34 1.95 -15.84
N MET A 339 -16.22 2.33 -15.20
CA MET A 339 -15.01 2.71 -15.91
C MET A 339 -14.38 1.53 -16.67
N LYS A 340 -13.77 1.82 -17.82
CA LYS A 340 -12.94 0.84 -18.53
C LYS A 340 -11.67 0.57 -17.75
N ILE A 341 -11.52 -0.66 -17.26
CA ILE A 341 -10.33 -1.12 -16.54
C ILE A 341 -9.23 -1.60 -17.50
N PRO A 342 -7.97 -1.70 -17.04
CA PRO A 342 -6.89 -2.35 -17.78
C PRO A 342 -7.19 -3.81 -18.10
N ASP A 343 -6.78 -4.29 -19.27
CA ASP A 343 -7.02 -5.68 -19.72
C ASP A 343 -6.41 -6.72 -18.77
N THR A 344 -5.27 -6.38 -18.15
CA THR A 344 -4.61 -7.17 -17.11
C THR A 344 -5.50 -7.40 -15.88
N LEU A 345 -6.21 -6.36 -15.44
CA LEU A 345 -7.17 -6.48 -14.33
C LEU A 345 -8.43 -7.24 -14.76
N ALA A 346 -8.95 -6.97 -15.96
CA ALA A 346 -10.12 -7.68 -16.49
C ALA A 346 -9.87 -9.19 -16.57
N TRP A 347 -8.72 -9.59 -17.11
CA TRP A 347 -8.29 -10.99 -17.19
C TRP A 347 -8.27 -11.68 -15.83
N ARG A 348 -7.70 -11.02 -14.81
CA ARG A 348 -7.66 -11.53 -13.44
C ARG A 348 -9.05 -11.67 -12.84
N LEU A 349 -9.93 -10.68 -13.04
CA LEU A 349 -11.32 -10.73 -12.57
C LEU A 349 -12.10 -11.89 -13.18
N ASP A 350 -11.93 -12.15 -14.47
CA ASP A 350 -12.64 -13.23 -15.16
C ASP A 350 -12.19 -14.62 -14.65
N HIS A 351 -10.87 -14.80 -14.48
CA HIS A 351 -10.32 -16.00 -13.86
C HIS A 351 -10.86 -16.22 -12.44
N PHE A 352 -10.90 -15.15 -11.64
CA PHE A 352 -11.38 -15.24 -10.27
C PHE A 352 -12.89 -15.52 -10.21
N ARG A 353 -13.71 -14.81 -10.99
CA ARG A 353 -15.16 -15.04 -11.07
C ARG A 353 -15.52 -16.44 -11.53
N SER A 354 -14.67 -17.10 -12.31
CA SER A 354 -14.93 -18.45 -12.79
C SER A 354 -14.79 -19.50 -11.67
N HIS A 355 -13.59 -19.66 -11.11
CA HIS A 355 -13.23 -20.77 -10.20
C HIS A 355 -12.36 -20.29 -9.01
N GLY A 356 -12.38 -18.99 -8.71
CA GLY A 356 -11.52 -18.41 -7.69
C GLY A 356 -10.03 -18.41 -8.06
N ARG A 357 -9.66 -18.43 -9.34
CA ARG A 357 -8.24 -18.45 -9.71
C ARG A 357 -7.65 -17.05 -9.64
N VAL A 358 -6.67 -16.84 -8.77
CA VAL A 358 -5.83 -15.63 -8.78
C VAL A 358 -4.63 -15.89 -9.67
N VAL A 359 -4.68 -15.37 -10.90
CA VAL A 359 -3.60 -15.49 -11.88
C VAL A 359 -2.62 -14.32 -11.75
N SER A 360 -1.33 -14.60 -11.95
CA SER A 360 -0.27 -13.59 -12.03
C SER A 360 0.53 -13.78 -13.31
N GLN A 361 0.97 -12.67 -13.89
CA GLN A 361 1.85 -12.64 -15.07
C GLN A 361 3.33 -12.42 -14.70
N GLY A 362 3.66 -12.36 -13.41
CA GLY A 362 5.04 -12.19 -12.95
C GLY A 362 5.15 -11.93 -11.43
N PRO A 363 6.30 -11.46 -10.95
CA PRO A 363 6.46 -11.05 -9.55
C PRO A 363 5.59 -9.83 -9.22
N GLU A 364 4.79 -9.88 -8.16
CA GLU A 364 3.92 -8.77 -7.75
C GLU A 364 4.09 -8.45 -6.27
N LEU A 365 3.83 -7.20 -5.88
CA LEU A 365 3.77 -6.82 -4.47
C LEU A 365 2.62 -7.54 -3.74
N PHE A 366 1.43 -7.48 -4.34
CA PHE A 366 0.23 -8.08 -3.79
C PHE A 366 0.12 -9.54 -4.23
N GLN A 367 0.38 -10.43 -3.28
CA GLN A 367 0.29 -11.88 -3.49
C GLN A 367 -1.17 -12.35 -3.45
N ASN A 368 -1.40 -13.64 -3.75
CA ASN A 368 -2.75 -14.21 -3.83
C ASN A 368 -3.67 -13.87 -2.63
N PRO A 369 -3.21 -13.95 -1.36
CA PRO A 369 -4.06 -13.58 -0.22
C PRO A 369 -4.61 -12.16 -0.29
N SER A 370 -3.82 -11.18 -0.77
CA SER A 370 -4.25 -9.79 -0.93
C SER A 370 -5.38 -9.65 -1.95
N TRP A 371 -5.25 -10.30 -3.10
CA TRP A 371 -6.31 -10.33 -4.11
C TRP A 371 -7.59 -10.98 -3.59
N ILE A 372 -7.46 -12.13 -2.92
CA ILE A 372 -8.60 -12.84 -2.34
C ILE A 372 -9.32 -11.95 -1.31
N ALA A 373 -8.58 -11.27 -0.43
CA ALA A 373 -9.12 -10.40 0.60
C ALA A 373 -10.02 -9.30 0.01
N VAL A 374 -9.52 -8.60 -1.01
CA VAL A 374 -10.25 -7.48 -1.62
C VAL A 374 -11.41 -7.99 -2.48
N LEU A 375 -11.21 -9.05 -3.26
CA LEU A 375 -12.25 -9.59 -4.14
C LEU A 375 -13.44 -10.13 -3.34
N ILE A 376 -13.19 -11.00 -2.36
CA ILE A 376 -14.24 -11.54 -1.47
C ILE A 376 -14.81 -10.43 -0.60
N GLY A 377 -13.96 -9.56 -0.04
CA GLY A 377 -14.37 -8.46 0.84
C GLY A 377 -15.28 -7.44 0.18
N GLN A 378 -15.13 -7.23 -1.14
CA GLN A 378 -16.03 -6.39 -1.95
C GLN A 378 -17.16 -7.17 -2.62
N GLY A 379 -17.38 -8.43 -2.22
CA GLY A 379 -18.55 -9.21 -2.64
C GLY A 379 -18.44 -9.86 -4.02
N ILE A 380 -17.23 -9.95 -4.59
CA ILE A 380 -17.00 -10.78 -5.78
C ILE A 380 -16.83 -12.21 -5.29
N VAL A 381 -17.91 -12.99 -5.33
CA VAL A 381 -17.88 -14.42 -5.03
C VAL A 381 -17.71 -15.20 -6.34
N PRO A 382 -16.72 -16.11 -6.45
CA PRO A 382 -16.60 -17.00 -7.61
C PRO A 382 -17.85 -17.85 -7.84
N ARG A 383 -18.12 -18.18 -9.10
CA ARG A 383 -19.24 -19.08 -9.47
C ARG A 383 -18.99 -20.53 -9.06
N ASP A 384 -17.73 -20.92 -9.01
CA ASP A 384 -17.29 -22.27 -8.67
C ASP A 384 -15.94 -22.21 -7.92
N TYR A 385 -15.47 -23.35 -7.44
CA TYR A 385 -14.17 -23.54 -6.79
C TYR A 385 -13.22 -24.36 -7.68
N ASP A 386 -12.01 -24.62 -7.20
CA ASP A 386 -11.04 -25.45 -7.91
C ASP A 386 -11.55 -26.89 -8.05
N PRO A 387 -11.83 -27.40 -9.27
CA PRO A 387 -12.38 -28.73 -9.47
C PRO A 387 -11.44 -29.86 -9.01
N LEU A 388 -10.17 -29.56 -8.75
CA LEU A 388 -9.26 -30.53 -8.14
C LEU A 388 -9.77 -30.98 -6.77
N ILE A 389 -10.52 -30.14 -6.03
CA ILE A 389 -11.09 -30.48 -4.71
C ILE A 389 -11.91 -31.76 -4.76
N ASP A 390 -12.75 -31.95 -5.77
CA ASP A 390 -13.62 -33.13 -5.89
C ASP A 390 -12.80 -34.40 -6.14
N GLN A 391 -11.64 -34.25 -6.79
CA GLN A 391 -10.70 -35.35 -7.02
C GLN A 391 -9.85 -35.68 -5.80
N ARG A 392 -9.69 -34.75 -4.84
CA ARG A 392 -8.91 -35.00 -3.62
C ARG A 392 -9.58 -36.00 -2.69
N GLN A 393 -10.91 -36.14 -2.75
CA GLN A 393 -11.72 -36.99 -1.86
C GLN A 393 -11.40 -36.77 -0.36
N LEU A 394 -11.03 -35.54 0.01
CA LEU A 394 -10.61 -35.21 1.36
C LEU A 394 -11.84 -35.06 2.29
N THR A 395 -12.31 -36.18 2.84
CA THR A 395 -13.52 -36.26 3.68
C THR A 395 -13.44 -35.37 4.93
N GLU A 396 -12.24 -35.12 5.45
CA GLU A 396 -12.00 -34.35 6.67
C GLU A 396 -11.79 -32.84 6.44
N ALA A 397 -11.87 -32.33 5.20
CA ALA A 397 -11.53 -30.93 4.89
C ALA A 397 -12.27 -29.93 5.77
N ARG A 398 -13.57 -30.14 5.98
CA ARG A 398 -14.42 -29.25 6.81
C ARG A 398 -14.00 -29.28 8.27
N ALA A 399 -13.67 -30.45 8.81
CA ALA A 399 -13.18 -30.58 10.18
C ALA A 399 -11.84 -29.88 10.36
N ARG A 400 -10.92 -30.00 9.38
CA ARG A 400 -9.63 -29.31 9.39
C ARG A 400 -9.78 -27.78 9.38
N LEU A 401 -10.67 -27.25 8.56
CA LEU A 401 -11.01 -25.82 8.57
C LEU A 401 -11.56 -25.38 9.93
N ALA A 402 -12.47 -26.14 10.54
CA ALA A 402 -12.99 -25.84 11.86
C ALA A 402 -11.88 -25.83 12.93
N THR A 403 -10.99 -26.82 12.93
CA THR A 403 -9.83 -26.87 13.83
C THR A 403 -8.91 -25.67 13.65
N LEU A 404 -8.61 -25.30 12.40
CA LEU A 404 -7.79 -24.15 12.08
C LEU A 404 -8.37 -22.85 12.65
N ARG A 405 -9.68 -22.61 12.43
CA ARG A 405 -10.38 -21.42 12.98
C ARG A 405 -10.31 -21.38 14.51
N THR A 406 -10.55 -22.51 15.18
CA THR A 406 -10.47 -22.61 16.64
C THR A 406 -9.04 -22.33 17.14
N ALA A 407 -8.03 -22.87 16.45
CA ALA A 407 -6.63 -22.62 16.81
C ALA A 407 -6.25 -21.14 16.65
N ILE A 408 -6.67 -20.48 15.56
CA ILE A 408 -6.46 -19.05 15.33
C ILE A 408 -7.10 -18.20 16.44
N ALA A 409 -8.36 -18.49 16.78
CA ALA A 409 -9.07 -17.76 17.83
C ALA A 409 -8.35 -17.90 19.19
N ALA A 410 -8.02 -19.13 19.59
CA ALA A 410 -7.32 -19.40 20.85
C ALA A 410 -5.92 -18.75 20.88
N ALA A 411 -5.17 -18.81 19.78
CA ALA A 411 -3.86 -18.18 19.66
C ALA A 411 -3.95 -16.65 19.79
N ALA A 412 -4.96 -16.04 19.16
CA ALA A 412 -5.16 -14.59 19.22
C ALA A 412 -5.49 -14.12 20.65
N GLU A 413 -6.34 -14.85 21.37
CA GLU A 413 -6.71 -14.52 22.75
C GLU A 413 -5.52 -14.54 23.73
N GLN A 414 -4.54 -15.41 23.48
CA GLN A 414 -3.31 -15.52 24.27
C GLN A 414 -2.30 -14.41 24.00
N MET A 415 -2.39 -13.71 22.86
CA MET A 415 -1.48 -12.59 22.55
C MET A 415 -1.73 -11.41 23.49
N PRO A 416 -0.70 -10.64 23.90
CA PRO A 416 -0.93 -9.45 24.72
C PRO A 416 -1.73 -8.39 23.94
N ARG A 417 -2.41 -7.50 24.68
CA ARG A 417 -2.99 -6.28 24.10
C ARG A 417 -1.88 -5.49 23.40
N HIS A 418 -2.18 -4.92 22.24
CA HIS A 418 -1.20 -4.20 21.43
C HIS A 418 -0.52 -3.07 22.22
N GLU A 419 -1.28 -2.38 23.07
CA GLU A 419 -0.77 -1.29 23.91
C GLU A 419 0.24 -1.78 24.93
N ALA A 420 -0.10 -2.85 25.67
CA ALA A 420 0.81 -3.47 26.63
C ALA A 420 2.12 -3.94 25.95
N TRP A 421 2.01 -4.43 24.71
CA TRP A 421 3.19 -4.80 23.93
C TRP A 421 4.06 -3.60 23.54
N LEU A 422 3.44 -2.49 23.10
CA LEU A 422 4.15 -1.24 22.78
C LEU A 422 4.83 -0.67 24.03
N ASP A 423 4.12 -0.60 25.15
CA ASP A 423 4.61 -0.04 26.41
C ASP A 423 5.82 -0.83 26.92
N ALA A 424 5.75 -2.17 26.88
CA ALA A 424 6.87 -3.05 27.23
C ALA A 424 8.10 -2.84 26.33
N LEU A 425 7.90 -2.55 25.04
CA LEU A 425 8.99 -2.22 24.12
C LEU A 425 9.58 -0.83 24.37
N THR A 426 8.81 0.13 24.89
CA THR A 426 9.30 1.50 25.16
C THR A 426 9.89 1.70 26.54
N ALA A 427 9.57 0.82 27.49
CA ALA A 427 10.11 0.85 28.86
C ALA A 427 11.54 0.26 28.95
N ARG A 428 11.86 -0.68 28.06
CA ARG A 428 13.24 -1.08 27.75
C ARG A 428 13.93 0.02 26.95
#